data_AF-A0A822GFK9-F1
#
_entry.id   AF-A0A822GFK9-F1
#
_cell.length_a   1.000
_cell.length_b   1.000
_cell.length_c   1.000
_cell.angle_alpha   90.00
_cell.angle_beta   90.00
_cell.angle_gamma   90.00
#
_symmetry.space_group_name_H-M   'P 1'
#
loop_
_entity.id
_entity.type
_entity.pdbx_description
1 polymer ?
#
loop_
_entity_poly.entity_id
_entity_poly.type
_entity_poly.pdbx_seq_one_letter_code
_entity_poly.pdbx_strand_id
1 'polypeptide(L)'
;AYSEIPKRHASFVTWPNENLSLVDDLVRAGFFYTGAATIVTCFYCNGSLQNWSSNDNPMFEHARWFPFCAYAKQLCGEELYRKIQESKRIQQGKF
;
A
#
# COMPACT_ATOMS: atom_id res chain seq x y z
N ALA A 1 -1.27 -7.48 15.15
CA ALA A 1 0.15 -7.91 15.15
C ALA A 1 1.10 -6.92 14.46
N TYR A 2 0.64 -6.05 13.55
CA TYR A 2 1.52 -5.22 12.70
C TYR A 2 1.30 -3.69 12.82
N SER A 3 0.73 -3.24 13.93
CA SER A 3 0.52 -1.80 14.20
C SER A 3 1.82 -1.01 14.33
N GLU A 4 2.91 -1.67 14.74
CA GLU A 4 4.22 -1.07 14.93
C GLU A 4 5.10 -1.18 13.67
N ILE A 5 5.80 -0.09 13.31
CA ILE A 5 6.71 -0.04 12.15
C ILE A 5 7.76 -1.15 12.18
N PRO A 6 8.48 -1.40 13.29
CA PRO A 6 9.51 -2.45 13.32
C PRO A 6 8.96 -3.85 13.00
N LYS A 7 7.72 -4.15 13.45
CA LYS A 7 7.07 -5.44 13.17
C LYS A 7 6.71 -5.57 11.69
N ARG A 8 6.27 -4.50 11.04
CA ARG A 8 6.04 -4.49 9.59
C ARG A 8 7.34 -4.69 8.83
N HIS A 9 8.39 -3.95 9.18
CA HIS A 9 9.68 -4.06 8.51
C HIS A 9 10.28 -5.48 8.66
N ALA A 10 10.22 -6.06 9.86
CA ALA A 10 10.71 -7.41 10.12
C ALA A 10 9.99 -8.51 9.32
N SER A 11 8.79 -8.24 8.78
CA SER A 11 8.10 -9.22 7.93
C SER A 11 8.74 -9.41 6.55
N PHE A 12 9.56 -8.46 6.08
CA PHE A 12 10.15 -8.48 4.74
C PHE A 12 11.46 -9.27 4.61
N VAL A 13 11.84 -10.04 5.65
CA VAL A 13 13.11 -10.81 5.67
C VAL A 13 13.26 -11.76 4.46
N THR A 14 12.15 -12.32 3.97
CA THR A 14 12.13 -13.26 2.83
C THR A 14 11.48 -12.65 1.59
N TRP A 15 11.42 -11.32 1.50
CA TRP A 15 10.83 -10.62 0.37
C TRP A 15 11.64 -10.85 -0.91
N PRO A 16 11.02 -11.31 -2.01
CA PRO A 16 11.76 -11.74 -3.20
C PRO A 16 12.26 -10.59 -4.10
N ASN A 17 11.97 -9.33 -3.76
CA ASN A 17 12.41 -8.17 -4.52
C ASN A 17 13.46 -7.38 -3.71
N GLU A 18 14.67 -7.25 -4.24
CA GLU A 18 15.82 -6.66 -3.52
C GLU A 18 15.77 -5.13 -3.40
N ASN A 19 14.72 -4.47 -3.89
CA ASN A 19 14.58 -3.03 -3.78
C ASN A 19 14.19 -2.60 -2.36
N LEU A 20 15.20 -2.32 -1.53
CA LEU A 20 15.04 -1.84 -0.16
C LEU A 20 14.23 -0.53 -0.07
N SER A 21 14.36 0.37 -1.05
CA SER A 21 13.59 1.63 -1.06
C SER A 21 12.09 1.37 -1.20
N LEU A 22 11.69 0.35 -1.96
CA LEU A 22 10.30 -0.08 -2.07
C LEU A 22 9.79 -0.69 -0.75
N VAL A 23 10.61 -1.46 -0.04
CA VAL A 23 10.23 -2.05 1.27
C VAL A 23 9.91 -0.98 2.30
N ASP A 24 10.76 0.05 2.41
CA ASP A 24 10.54 1.17 3.33
C ASP A 24 9.22 1.89 3.02
N ASP A 25 8.92 2.12 1.75
CA ASP A 25 7.69 2.79 1.33
C ASP A 25 6.45 1.92 1.56
N LEU A 26 6.54 0.61 1.35
CA LEU A 26 5.48 -0.34 1.71
C LEU A 26 5.21 -0.30 3.22
N VAL A 27 6.25 -0.34 4.05
CA VAL A 27 6.14 -0.28 5.51
C VAL A 27 5.52 1.03 5.99
N ARG A 28 5.92 2.16 5.43
CA ARG A 28 5.34 3.50 5.71
C ARG A 28 3.89 3.58 5.24
N ALA A 29 3.58 2.98 4.10
CA ALA A 29 2.21 2.83 3.59
C ALA A 29 1.33 1.90 4.42
N GLY A 30 1.87 1.27 5.48
CA GLY A 30 1.10 0.45 6.42
C GLY A 30 1.05 -1.02 6.03
N PHE A 31 1.85 -1.44 5.05
CA PHE A 31 1.90 -2.82 4.60
C PHE A 31 2.93 -3.65 5.36
N PHE A 32 2.59 -4.92 5.60
CA PHE A 32 3.52 -5.97 6.01
C PHE A 32 3.51 -7.08 4.96
N TYR A 33 4.64 -7.77 4.79
CA TYR A 33 4.74 -8.91 3.90
C TYR A 33 4.05 -10.13 4.50
N THR A 34 3.28 -10.84 3.68
CA THR A 34 2.57 -12.06 4.09
C THR A 34 3.45 -13.32 4.10
N GLY A 35 4.65 -13.26 3.52
CA GLY A 35 5.51 -14.44 3.30
C GLY A 35 5.25 -15.16 1.98
N ALA A 36 4.30 -14.70 1.15
CA ALA A 36 3.95 -15.31 -0.12
C ALA A 36 4.13 -14.36 -1.31
N ALA A 37 4.94 -14.77 -2.30
CA ALA A 37 5.19 -14.03 -3.54
C ALA A 37 5.54 -12.56 -3.29
N THR A 38 4.76 -11.62 -3.84
CA THR A 38 4.88 -10.18 -3.58
C THR A 38 3.65 -9.63 -2.84
N ILE A 39 2.95 -10.49 -2.10
CA ILE A 39 1.69 -10.11 -1.45
C ILE A 39 1.98 -9.40 -0.13
N VAL A 40 1.51 -8.18 -0.01
CA VAL A 40 1.55 -7.40 1.22
C VAL A 40 0.14 -7.08 1.70
N THR A 41 -0.04 -6.93 3.02
CA THR A 41 -1.34 -6.66 3.64
C THR A 41 -1.26 -5.45 4.55
N CYS A 42 -2.27 -4.58 4.52
CA CYS A 42 -2.33 -3.43 5.40
C CYS A 42 -2.67 -3.88 6.84
N PHE A 43 -1.93 -3.38 7.84
CA PHE A 43 -2.21 -3.69 9.24
C PHE A 43 -3.55 -3.14 9.77
N TYR A 44 -4.12 -2.13 9.10
CA TYR A 44 -5.30 -1.40 9.54
C TYR A 44 -6.57 -1.93 8.86
N CYS A 45 -6.61 -1.94 7.53
CA CYS A 45 -7.80 -2.34 6.77
C CYS A 45 -7.80 -3.80 6.30
N ASN A 46 -6.71 -4.54 6.52
CA ASN A 46 -6.49 -5.91 6.02
C ASN A 46 -6.57 -6.05 4.49
N GLY A 47 -6.53 -4.94 3.74
CA GLY A 47 -6.46 -4.96 2.28
C GLY A 47 -5.09 -5.45 1.81
N SER A 48 -5.08 -6.31 0.79
CA SER A 48 -3.86 -6.92 0.24
C SER A 48 -3.60 -6.51 -1.20
N LEU A 49 -2.34 -6.25 -1.53
CA LEU A 49 -1.87 -5.94 -2.88
C LEU A 49 -0.67 -6.83 -3.24
N GLN A 50 -0.48 -7.04 -4.54
CA GLN A 50 0.61 -7.84 -5.10
C GLN A 50 0.98 -7.31 -6.50
N ASN A 51 1.99 -7.91 -7.13
CA ASN A 51 2.44 -7.57 -8.49
C ASN A 51 2.96 -6.13 -8.61
N TRP A 52 3.72 -5.70 -7.62
CA TRP A 52 4.31 -4.37 -7.55
C TRP A 52 5.32 -4.10 -8.66
N SER A 53 5.17 -2.96 -9.32
CA SER A 53 6.11 -2.38 -10.28
C SER A 53 7.04 -1.37 -9.60
N SER A 54 8.23 -1.14 -10.17
CA SER A 54 9.18 -0.13 -9.69
C SER A 54 8.63 1.31 -9.74
N ASN A 55 7.58 1.53 -10.54
CA ASN A 55 6.94 2.84 -10.69
C ASN A 55 5.72 3.01 -9.77
N ASP A 56 5.33 1.96 -9.04
CA ASP A 56 4.19 2.05 -8.13
C ASP A 56 4.58 2.80 -6.87
N ASN A 57 3.68 3.68 -6.41
CA ASN A 57 3.80 4.33 -5.12
C ASN A 57 2.86 3.62 -4.13
N PRO A 58 3.37 2.92 -3.10
CA PRO A 58 2.55 2.16 -2.16
C PRO A 58 1.45 2.96 -1.48
N MET A 59 1.70 4.22 -1.13
CA MET A 59 0.69 5.10 -0.54
C MET A 59 -0.44 5.40 -1.54
N PHE A 60 -0.10 5.67 -2.80
CA PHE A 60 -1.09 5.95 -3.83
C PHE A 60 -1.92 4.72 -4.16
N GLU A 61 -1.28 3.55 -4.30
CA GLU A 61 -1.98 2.28 -4.52
C GLU A 61 -2.89 1.93 -3.35
N HIS A 62 -2.44 2.15 -2.11
CA HIS A 62 -3.26 1.92 -0.92
C HIS A 62 -4.53 2.76 -0.94
N ALA A 63 -4.41 4.07 -1.15
CA ALA A 63 -5.56 4.95 -1.26
C ALA A 63 -6.46 4.55 -2.43
N ARG A 64 -5.88 4.26 -3.61
CA ARG A 64 -6.61 3.88 -4.82
C ARG A 64 -7.46 2.63 -4.61
N TRP A 65 -6.89 1.57 -4.03
CA TRP A 65 -7.56 0.27 -3.93
C TRP A 65 -8.44 0.11 -2.69
N PHE A 66 -8.10 0.78 -1.58
CA PHE A 66 -8.84 0.66 -0.31
C PHE A 66 -9.35 2.02 0.18
N PRO A 67 -10.36 2.61 -0.49
CA PRO A 67 -10.84 3.96 -0.21
C PRO A 67 -11.49 4.14 1.18
N PHE A 68 -11.78 3.06 1.89
CA PHE A 68 -12.34 3.11 3.24
C PHE A 68 -11.28 2.92 4.33
N CYS A 69 -10.02 2.76 3.97
CA CYS A 69 -8.92 2.69 4.92
C CYS A 69 -8.62 4.09 5.48
N ALA A 70 -8.98 4.33 6.75
CA ALA A 70 -8.71 5.60 7.42
C ALA A 70 -7.20 5.90 7.49
N TYR A 71 -6.36 4.88 7.68
CA TYR A 71 -4.90 5.03 7.65
C TYR A 71 -4.41 5.54 6.28
N ALA A 72 -4.89 4.95 5.18
CA ALA A 72 -4.50 5.39 3.84
C ALA A 72 -4.95 6.84 3.55
N LYS A 73 -6.18 7.17 3.94
CA LYS A 73 -6.71 8.53 3.82
C LYS A 73 -5.87 9.55 4.59
N GLN A 74 -5.53 9.24 5.84
CA GLN A 74 -4.67 10.08 6.67
C GLN A 74 -3.28 10.24 6.08
N LEU A 75 -2.69 9.15 5.57
CA LEU A 75 -1.35 9.16 5.00
C LEU A 75 -1.25 10.03 3.74
N CYS A 76 -2.25 9.99 2.85
CA CYS A 76 -2.27 10.81 1.64
C CYS A 76 -2.60 12.29 1.89
N GLY A 77 -3.37 12.59 2.95
CA GLY A 77 -4.03 13.88 3.10
C GLY A 77 -5.24 14.06 2.16
N GLU A 78 -6.18 14.92 2.56
CA GLU A 78 -7.51 15.04 1.94
C GLU A 78 -7.47 15.38 0.45
N GLU A 79 -6.64 16.35 0.05
CA GLU A 79 -6.62 16.83 -1.35
C GLU A 79 -6.10 15.77 -2.32
N LEU A 80 -4.96 15.16 -2.00
CA LEU A 80 -4.34 14.12 -2.81
C LEU A 80 -5.23 12.87 -2.83
N TYR A 81 -5.77 12.48 -1.67
CA TYR A 81 -6.71 11.36 -1.57
C TYR A 81 -7.91 11.54 -2.53
N ARG A 82 -8.50 12.73 -2.58
CA ARG A 82 -9.60 13.05 -3.50
C ARG A 82 -9.19 12.91 -4.97
N LYS A 83 -8.03 13.45 -5.35
CA LYS A 83 -7.48 13.36 -6.71
C LYS A 83 -7.25 11.91 -7.15
N ILE A 84 -6.74 11.07 -6.25
CA ILE A 84 -6.52 9.63 -6.51
C ILE A 84 -7.87 8.92 -6.76
N GLN A 85 -8.88 9.16 -5.92
CA GLN A 85 -10.20 8.55 -6.06
C GLN A 85 -10.92 8.98 -7.35
N GLU A 86 -10.85 10.26 -7.67
CA GLU A 86 -11.45 10.81 -8.91
C GLU A 86 -10.80 10.21 -10.16
N SER A 87 -9.46 10.16 -10.19
CA SER A 87 -8.72 9.55 -11.30
C SER A 87 -9.11 8.10 -11.53
N LYS A 88 -9.30 7.32 -10.45
CA LYS A 88 -9.77 5.94 -10.53
C LYS A 88 -11.18 5.84 -11.10
N ARG A 89 -12.12 6.69 -10.65
CA ARG A 89 -13.50 6.72 -11.17
C ARG A 89 -13.54 7.02 -12.67
N ILE A 90 -12.70 7.95 -13.14
CA ILE A 90 -12.58 8.27 -14.57
C ILE A 90 -12.04 7.06 -15.34
N GLN A 91 -11.01 6.37 -14.83
CA GLN A 91 -10.46 5.17 -15.47
C GLN A 91 -11.45 4.01 -15.52
N GLN A 92 -12.30 3.86 -14.50
CA GLN A 92 -13.31 2.80 -14.40
C GLN A 92 -14.65 3.13 -15.07
N GLY A 93 -14.88 4.40 -15.41
CA GLY A 93 -16.12 4.91 -16.03
C GLY A 93 -16.01 5.21 -17.53
N LYS A 94 -14.90 4.83 -18.19
CA LYS A 94 -14.81 4.88 -19.65
C LYS A 94 -15.62 3.72 -20.26
N PHE A 95 -16.80 4.05 -20.79
CA PHE A 95 -17.50 3.25 -21.80
C PHE A 95 -16.95 3.56 -23.18
#